data_AF-A0A3M0WGP7-F1
#
_entry.id   AF-A0A3M0WGP7-F1
#
_cell.length_a   1.000
_cell.length_b   1.000
_cell.length_c   1.000
_cell.angle_alpha   90.00
_cell.angle_beta   90.00
_cell.angle_gamma   90.00
#
_symmetry.space_group_name_H-M   'P 1'
#
loop_
_entity.id
_entity.type
_entity.pdbx_description
1 polymer ?
#
loop_
_entity_poly.entity_id
_entity_poly.type
_entity_poly.pdbx_seq_one_letter_code
_entity_poly.pdbx_strand_id
1 'polypeptide(L)'
;MSGSRAASTRAERGGRGGPVPVLITRPREAGERLAAELAAAAPGRVEPILAPLIEIRPLGSAQIRPGAGEELVLTSAAALRALAGRLEAPGAVAWCVGPATAEAARAAGLAAQEAGADAASLAARLAALAPRRLLYLRGRH
;
A
#
# COMPACT_ATOMS: atom_id res chain seq x y z
N MET A 1 16.26 -46.30 39.96
CA MET A 1 15.29 -45.18 40.09
C MET A 1 16.12 -43.90 40.06
N SER A 2 16.22 -43.29 38.88
CA SER A 2 15.36 -42.18 38.43
C SER A 2 15.70 -40.86 39.12
N GLY A 3 16.22 -39.94 38.32
CA GLY A 3 16.57 -38.57 38.70
C GLY A 3 17.03 -37.80 37.46
N SER A 4 16.23 -37.88 36.39
CA SER A 4 16.44 -37.23 35.10
C SER A 4 16.55 -35.71 35.25
N ARG A 5 17.74 -35.17 34.96
CA ARG A 5 17.89 -33.75 34.59
C ARG A 5 17.40 -33.60 33.15
N ALA A 6 16.14 -33.19 32.98
CA ALA A 6 15.70 -32.60 31.72
C ALA A 6 16.23 -31.17 31.67
N ALA A 7 17.49 -31.03 31.27
CA ALA A 7 18.02 -29.76 30.78
C ALA A 7 17.13 -29.35 29.60
N SER A 8 16.42 -28.23 29.77
CA SER A 8 15.69 -27.56 28.69
C SER A 8 16.63 -27.37 27.51
N THR A 9 16.45 -28.18 26.48
CA THR A 9 17.24 -28.14 25.25
C THR A 9 16.88 -26.84 24.54
N ARG A 10 17.67 -25.81 24.82
CA ARG A 10 17.73 -24.57 24.03
C ARG A 10 18.04 -25.02 22.60
N ALA A 11 17.04 -24.98 21.73
CA ALA A 11 17.20 -25.34 20.33
C ALA A 11 18.37 -24.55 19.75
N GLU A 12 19.44 -25.29 19.43
CA GLU A 12 20.66 -24.76 18.87
C GLU A 12 20.31 -24.04 17.57
N ARG A 13 20.65 -22.74 17.51
CA ARG A 13 20.63 -21.95 16.28
C ARG A 13 21.76 -22.43 15.38
N GLY A 14 21.57 -23.60 14.77
CA GLY A 14 22.36 -24.00 13.61
C GLY A 14 22.11 -23.00 12.49
N GLY A 15 23.17 -22.33 12.04
CA GLY A 15 23.15 -21.55 10.81
C GLY A 15 22.75 -22.47 9.66
N ARG A 16 21.49 -22.38 9.21
CA ARG A 16 21.02 -23.14 8.06
C ARG A 16 21.39 -22.34 6.82
N GLY A 17 22.24 -22.92 5.97
CA GLY A 17 22.66 -22.32 4.69
C GLY A 17 21.56 -22.27 3.62
N GLY A 18 20.31 -22.04 4.03
CA GLY A 18 19.15 -21.91 3.13
C GLY A 18 18.51 -20.52 3.25
N PRO A 19 17.65 -20.14 2.30
CA PRO A 19 16.97 -18.86 2.32
C PRO A 19 16.10 -18.70 3.58
N VAL A 20 15.98 -17.46 4.08
CA VAL A 20 15.09 -17.13 5.21
C VAL A 20 13.66 -16.98 4.68
N PRO A 21 12.68 -17.74 5.20
CA PRO A 21 11.28 -17.58 4.78
C PRO A 21 10.71 -16.25 5.28
N VAL A 22 9.99 -15.54 4.40
CA VAL A 22 9.33 -14.27 4.70
C VAL A 22 7.85 -14.37 4.36
N LEU A 23 6.99 -14.33 5.38
CA LEU A 23 5.54 -14.36 5.18
C LEU A 23 5.01 -12.98 4.75
N ILE A 24 4.26 -12.94 3.65
CA ILE A 24 3.68 -11.72 3.10
C ILE A 24 2.16 -11.81 3.17
N THR A 25 1.57 -11.02 4.07
CA THR A 25 0.12 -11.02 4.37
C THR A 25 -0.68 -9.91 3.68
N ARG A 26 0.00 -9.11 2.86
CA ARG A 26 -0.57 -7.99 2.09
C ARG A 26 -1.56 -8.49 1.03
N PRO A 27 -2.45 -7.61 0.51
CA PRO A 27 -3.25 -7.94 -0.68
C PRO A 27 -2.38 -8.48 -1.81
N ARG A 28 -2.88 -9.50 -2.52
CA ARG A 28 -2.13 -10.32 -3.49
C ARG A 28 -1.18 -9.51 -4.37
N GLU A 29 -1.70 -8.54 -5.12
CA GLU A 29 -0.94 -7.72 -6.05
C GLU A 29 0.20 -6.93 -5.37
N ALA A 30 -0.03 -6.39 -4.17
CA ALA A 30 1.00 -5.70 -3.40
C ALA A 30 1.99 -6.68 -2.77
N GLY A 31 1.53 -7.89 -2.43
CA GLY A 31 2.38 -8.96 -1.94
C GLY A 31 3.33 -9.50 -3.00
N GLU A 32 2.83 -9.68 -4.23
CA GLU A 32 3.62 -10.14 -5.38
C GLU A 32 4.73 -9.14 -5.74
N ARG A 33 4.43 -7.83 -5.74
CA ARG A 33 5.46 -6.79 -5.90
C ARG A 33 6.54 -6.86 -4.83
N LEU A 34 6.13 -6.93 -3.55
CA LEU A 34 7.09 -7.05 -2.45
C LEU A 34 7.92 -8.33 -2.54
N ALA A 35 7.32 -9.45 -2.95
CA ALA A 35 8.03 -10.71 -3.15
C ALA A 35 9.11 -10.57 -4.24
N ALA A 36 8.78 -9.91 -5.35
CA ALA A 36 9.74 -9.63 -6.43
C ALA A 36 10.87 -8.69 -5.97
N GLU A 37 10.53 -7.62 -5.24
CA GLU A 37 11.51 -6.69 -4.67
C GLU A 37 12.46 -7.39 -3.69
N LEU A 38 11.93 -8.25 -2.81
CA LEU A 38 12.73 -9.03 -1.86
C LEU A 38 13.66 -10.03 -2.56
N ALA A 39 13.14 -10.75 -3.56
CA ALA A 39 13.94 -11.69 -4.34
C ALA A 39 15.07 -10.99 -5.10
N ALA A 40 14.83 -9.78 -5.63
CA ALA A 40 15.84 -8.98 -6.31
C ALA A 40 16.86 -8.36 -5.34
N ALA A 41 16.42 -7.87 -4.19
CA ALA A 41 17.29 -7.21 -3.20
C ALA A 41 18.18 -8.20 -2.43
N ALA A 42 17.77 -9.47 -2.29
CA ALA A 42 18.50 -10.48 -1.56
C ALA A 42 18.47 -11.86 -2.24
N PRO A 43 19.05 -12.01 -3.45
CA PRO A 43 18.97 -13.25 -4.23
C PRO A 43 19.49 -14.46 -3.45
N GLY A 44 18.67 -15.52 -3.38
CA GLY A 44 19.01 -16.78 -2.68
C GLY A 44 19.10 -16.67 -1.15
N ARG A 45 18.88 -15.48 -0.56
CA ARG A 45 18.91 -15.27 0.90
C ARG A 45 17.52 -15.22 1.52
N VAL A 46 16.49 -14.95 0.72
CA VAL A 46 15.10 -14.87 1.18
C VAL A 46 14.20 -15.77 0.33
N GLU A 47 13.20 -16.36 0.97
CA GLU A 47 12.13 -17.13 0.34
C GLU A 47 10.78 -16.45 0.66
N PRO A 48 10.25 -15.63 -0.26
CA PRO A 48 8.94 -15.01 -0.06
C PRO A 48 7.80 -16.03 -0.10
N ILE A 49 6.95 -16.03 0.93
CA ILE A 49 5.74 -16.87 1.03
C ILE A 49 4.53 -15.95 1.00
N LEU A 50 3.75 -16.00 -0.09
CA LEU A 50 2.51 -15.24 -0.22
C LEU A 50 1.38 -15.90 0.58
N ALA A 51 0.86 -15.19 1.57
CA ALA A 51 -0.32 -15.60 2.35
C ALA A 51 -1.29 -14.43 2.54
N PRO A 52 -1.95 -13.95 1.47
CA PRO A 52 -2.79 -12.74 1.54
C PRO A 52 -3.93 -12.89 2.55
N LEU A 53 -4.01 -11.97 3.52
CA LEU A 53 -5.08 -11.94 4.55
C LEU A 53 -6.11 -10.84 4.30
N ILE A 54 -5.85 -9.96 3.34
CA ILE A 54 -6.70 -8.81 3.00
C ILE A 54 -6.99 -8.85 1.50
N GLU A 55 -8.25 -8.69 1.13
CA GLU A 55 -8.69 -8.51 -0.24
C GLU A 55 -9.28 -7.10 -0.43
N ILE A 56 -8.90 -6.44 -1.52
CA ILE A 56 -9.45 -5.14 -1.89
C ILE A 56 -10.56 -5.37 -2.91
N ARG A 57 -11.80 -5.04 -2.53
CA ARG A 57 -12.97 -5.15 -3.40
C ARG A 57 -13.50 -3.76 -3.78
N PRO A 58 -13.69 -3.48 -5.08
CA PRO A 58 -14.37 -2.25 -5.50
C PRO A 58 -15.76 -2.16 -4.89
N LEU A 59 -16.14 -0.96 -4.44
CA LEU A 59 -17.48 -0.67 -3.91
C LEU A 59 -18.30 0.14 -4.91
N GLY A 60 -19.55 -0.28 -5.10
CA GLY A 60 -20.50 0.32 -6.04
C GLY A 60 -20.09 0.16 -7.51
N SER A 61 -20.89 0.73 -8.41
CA SER A 61 -20.65 0.76 -9.87
C SER A 61 -20.74 2.17 -10.47
N ALA A 62 -21.04 3.18 -9.64
CA ALA A 62 -21.23 4.55 -10.11
C ALA A 62 -19.93 5.14 -10.68
N GLN A 63 -20.07 5.92 -11.73
CA GLN A 63 -19.04 6.82 -12.25
C GLN A 63 -18.81 7.95 -11.23
N ILE A 64 -17.55 8.29 -11.01
CA ILE A 64 -17.11 9.34 -10.10
C ILE A 64 -16.58 10.49 -10.95
N ARG A 65 -17.29 11.62 -10.87
CA ARG A 65 -16.95 12.88 -11.53
C ARG A 65 -16.78 13.94 -10.45
N PRO A 66 -15.55 14.39 -10.15
CA PRO A 66 -15.35 15.51 -9.24
C PRO A 66 -16.05 16.76 -9.79
N GLY A 67 -16.69 17.51 -8.91
CA GLY A 67 -17.30 18.79 -9.27
C GLY A 67 -16.24 19.83 -9.65
N ALA A 68 -16.70 20.92 -10.29
CA ALA A 68 -15.81 22.03 -10.63
C ALA A 68 -15.08 22.56 -9.38
N GLY A 69 -13.75 22.60 -9.45
CA GLY A 69 -12.88 23.05 -8.36
C GLY A 69 -12.76 22.08 -7.17
N GLU A 70 -13.25 20.84 -7.28
CA GLU A 70 -12.93 19.79 -6.31
C GLU A 70 -11.57 19.17 -6.59
N GLU A 71 -10.73 19.15 -5.57
CA GLU A 71 -9.41 18.51 -5.62
C GLU A 71 -9.47 17.14 -4.92
N LEU A 72 -8.71 16.18 -5.44
CA LEU A 72 -8.71 14.80 -4.96
C LEU A 72 -7.72 14.62 -3.82
N VAL A 73 -8.13 13.85 -2.81
CA VAL A 73 -7.23 13.35 -1.77
C VAL A 73 -7.09 11.84 -1.94
N LEU A 74 -5.85 11.35 -2.03
CA LEU A 74 -5.51 9.95 -2.24
C LEU A 74 -4.45 9.50 -1.24
N THR A 75 -4.83 8.60 -0.34
CA THR A 75 -3.90 8.06 0.68
C THR A 75 -3.41 6.65 0.35
N SER A 76 -3.92 6.05 -0.74
CA SER A 76 -3.55 4.73 -1.18
C SER A 76 -3.74 4.57 -2.69
N ALA A 77 -2.73 4.02 -3.36
CA ALA A 77 -2.82 3.61 -4.76
C ALA A 77 -3.95 2.58 -5.02
N ALA A 78 -4.43 1.88 -3.99
CA ALA A 78 -5.54 0.95 -4.12
C ALA A 78 -6.86 1.63 -4.52
N ALA A 79 -7.08 2.89 -4.10
CA ALA A 79 -8.28 3.63 -4.48
C ALA A 79 -8.37 3.80 -6.00
N LEU A 80 -7.26 4.12 -6.66
CA LEU A 80 -7.22 4.27 -8.11
C LEU A 80 -7.43 2.97 -8.86
N ARG A 81 -6.85 1.87 -8.38
CA ARG A 81 -7.09 0.54 -8.96
C ARG A 81 -8.56 0.13 -8.84
N ALA A 82 -9.17 0.38 -7.68
CA ALA A 82 -10.59 0.08 -7.45
C ALA A 82 -11.53 0.96 -8.30
N LEU A 83 -11.06 2.13 -8.75
CA LEU A 83 -11.82 3.09 -9.56
C LEU A 83 -11.39 3.13 -11.03
N ALA A 84 -10.57 2.18 -11.48
CA ALA A 84 -10.15 2.10 -12.87
C ALA A 84 -11.37 2.04 -13.80
N GLY A 85 -11.40 2.92 -14.81
CA GLY A 85 -12.54 3.06 -15.72
C GLY A 85 -13.81 3.68 -15.12
N ARG A 86 -13.76 4.11 -13.84
CA ARG A 86 -14.87 4.75 -13.12
C ARG A 86 -14.58 6.17 -12.63
N LEU A 87 -13.32 6.59 -12.63
CA LEU A 87 -12.92 7.94 -12.27
C LEU A 87 -12.77 8.77 -13.54
N GLU A 88 -13.70 9.70 -13.77
CA GLU A 88 -13.67 10.64 -14.88
C GLU A 88 -13.19 12.00 -14.37
N ALA A 89 -11.86 12.16 -14.28
CA ALA A 89 -11.24 13.35 -13.70
C ALA A 89 -9.91 13.74 -14.39
N PRO A 90 -9.84 13.80 -15.74
CA PRO A 90 -8.58 14.10 -16.43
C PRO A 90 -8.04 15.47 -15.99
N GLY A 91 -6.76 15.51 -15.61
CA GLY A 91 -6.09 16.73 -15.16
C GLY A 91 -6.52 17.25 -13.79
N ALA A 92 -7.43 16.58 -13.08
CA ALA A 92 -7.82 17.00 -11.72
C ALA A 92 -6.61 16.97 -10.78
N VAL A 93 -6.49 17.98 -9.91
CA VAL A 93 -5.43 18.04 -8.90
C VAL A 93 -5.64 16.92 -7.89
N ALA A 94 -4.57 16.18 -7.60
CA ALA A 94 -4.59 15.08 -6.66
C ALA A 94 -3.47 15.20 -5.63
N TRP A 95 -3.83 15.25 -4.35
CA TRP A 95 -2.89 15.29 -3.23
C TRP A 95 -2.69 13.89 -2.67
N CYS A 96 -1.46 13.40 -2.76
CA CYS A 96 -1.14 12.01 -2.52
C CYS A 96 -0.27 11.82 -1.27
N VAL A 97 -0.52 10.75 -0.52
CA VAL A 97 0.42 10.24 0.49
C VAL A 97 1.42 9.31 -0.19
N GLY A 98 2.69 9.72 -0.17
CA GLY A 98 3.83 8.98 -0.67
C GLY A 98 3.92 8.86 -2.20
N PRO A 99 5.10 8.46 -2.70
CA PRO A 99 5.41 8.45 -4.13
C PRO A 99 4.59 7.43 -4.93
N ALA A 100 4.40 6.22 -4.39
CA ALA A 100 3.66 5.15 -5.08
C ALA A 100 2.20 5.53 -5.39
N THR A 101 1.56 6.32 -4.50
CA THR A 101 0.20 6.81 -4.73
C THR A 101 0.19 7.92 -5.79
N ALA A 102 1.17 8.84 -5.74
CA ALA A 102 1.30 9.91 -6.72
C ALA A 102 1.58 9.37 -8.12
N GLU A 103 2.42 8.34 -8.26
CA GLU A 103 2.70 7.66 -9.53
C GLU A 103 1.46 7.01 -10.12
N ALA A 104 0.72 6.23 -9.31
CA ALA A 104 -0.53 5.63 -9.73
C ALA A 104 -1.56 6.71 -10.18
N ALA A 105 -1.60 7.85 -9.49
CA ALA A 105 -2.49 8.97 -9.82
C ALA A 105 -2.12 9.62 -11.16
N ARG A 106 -0.83 9.82 -11.44
CA ARG A 106 -0.37 10.33 -12.74
C ARG A 106 -0.67 9.34 -13.86
N ALA A 107 -0.47 8.04 -13.62
CA ALA A 107 -0.83 7.00 -14.58
C ALA A 107 -2.35 6.96 -14.89
N ALA A 108 -3.18 7.40 -13.96
CA ALA A 108 -4.62 7.57 -14.14
C ALA A 108 -5.01 8.93 -14.80
N GLY A 109 -4.04 9.74 -15.21
CA GLY A 109 -4.27 11.02 -15.88
C GLY A 109 -4.53 12.21 -14.94
N LEU A 110 -4.23 12.08 -13.64
CA LEU A 110 -4.41 13.15 -12.66
C LEU A 110 -3.18 14.06 -12.56
N ALA A 111 -3.37 15.34 -12.22
CA ALA A 111 -2.30 16.28 -11.89
C ALA A 111 -1.83 16.05 -10.43
N ALA A 112 -1.13 14.94 -10.21
CA ALA A 112 -0.84 14.45 -8.86
C ALA A 112 0.45 15.00 -8.24
N GLN A 113 0.33 15.43 -7.00
CA GLN A 113 1.39 15.95 -6.15
C GLN A 113 1.55 15.09 -4.90
N GLU A 114 2.78 14.72 -4.59
CA GLU A 114 3.10 14.17 -3.27
C GLU A 114 2.97 15.28 -2.24
N ALA A 115 2.23 15.02 -1.16
CA ALA A 115 1.86 16.01 -0.17
C ALA A 115 2.12 15.58 1.27
N GLY A 116 2.89 14.52 1.47
CA GLY A 116 3.31 14.05 2.78
C GLY A 116 3.65 12.57 2.77
N ALA A 117 4.40 12.15 3.79
CA ALA A 117 4.72 10.74 4.02
C ALA A 117 3.55 9.98 4.66
N ASP A 118 2.62 10.70 5.30
CA ASP A 118 1.47 10.14 5.99
C ASP A 118 0.25 11.07 5.93
N ALA A 119 -0.86 10.64 6.53
CA ALA A 119 -2.09 11.40 6.56
C ALA A 119 -1.98 12.71 7.36
N ALA A 120 -1.12 12.76 8.39
CA ALA A 120 -0.96 13.94 9.24
C ALA A 120 -0.22 15.07 8.51
N SER A 121 0.89 14.73 7.85
CA SER A 121 1.65 15.65 6.99
C SER A 121 0.82 16.13 5.80
N LEU A 122 0.04 15.25 5.19
CA LEU A 122 -0.95 15.62 4.17
C LEU A 122 -1.96 16.64 4.70
N ALA A 123 -2.58 16.36 5.85
CA ALA A 123 -3.58 17.25 6.43
C ALA A 123 -3.00 18.62 6.78
N ALA A 124 -1.79 18.68 7.35
CA ALA A 124 -1.09 19.92 7.64
C ALA A 124 -0.82 20.74 6.36
N ARG A 125 -0.39 20.08 5.29
CA ARG A 125 -0.14 20.73 4.01
C ARG A 125 -1.43 21.26 3.37
N LEU A 126 -2.51 20.48 3.39
CA LEU A 126 -3.81 20.91 2.88
C LEU A 126 -4.38 22.08 3.68
N ALA A 127 -4.20 22.10 5.01
CA ALA A 127 -4.62 23.22 5.84
C ALA A 127 -3.88 24.52 5.47
N ALA A 128 -2.59 24.44 5.13
CA ALA A 128 -1.82 25.60 4.69
C ALA A 128 -2.20 26.09 3.29
N LEU A 129 -2.51 25.16 2.36
CA LEU A 129 -2.95 25.49 1.00
C LEU A 129 -4.39 26.00 0.95
N ALA A 130 -5.22 25.61 1.93
CA ALA A 130 -6.64 25.96 2.05
C ALA A 130 -7.45 25.76 0.76
N PRO A 131 -7.44 24.56 0.15
CA PRO A 131 -8.27 24.26 -1.01
C PRO A 131 -9.76 24.38 -0.66
N ARG A 132 -10.55 24.87 -1.61
CA ARG A 132 -11.97 25.21 -1.34
C ARG A 132 -12.83 23.96 -1.09
N ARG A 133 -12.60 22.89 -1.85
CA ARG A 133 -13.36 21.63 -1.75
C ARG A 133 -12.45 20.45 -2.02
N LEU A 134 -12.59 19.42 -1.21
CA LEU A 134 -11.81 18.18 -1.30
C LEU A 134 -12.74 16.98 -1.42
N LEU A 135 -12.42 16.09 -2.36
CA LEU A 135 -13.03 14.77 -2.49
C LEU A 135 -12.02 13.71 -2.03
N TYR A 136 -12.28 13.10 -0.87
CA TYR A 136 -11.40 12.06 -0.32
C TYR A 136 -11.85 10.66 -0.76
N LEU A 137 -11.07 10.06 -1.67
CA LEU A 137 -11.32 8.71 -2.18
C LEU A 137 -10.63 7.68 -1.28
N ARG A 138 -11.42 6.89 -0.55
CA ARG A 138 -10.95 5.89 0.43
C ARG A 138 -11.80 4.63 0.46
N GLY A 139 -11.23 3.56 0.98
CA GLY A 139 -11.97 2.36 1.36
C GLY A 139 -12.77 2.56 2.66
N ARG A 140 -13.73 1.65 2.87
CA ARG A 140 -14.29 1.35 4.20
C ARG A 140 -13.44 0.25 4.83
N HIS A 141 -13.19 0.39 6.14
CA HIS A 141 -12.50 -0.59 6.97
C HIS A 141 -13.49 -1.14 8.00
#